data_AF-A0A957SX21-F1
#
_entry.id   AF-A0A957SX21-F1
#
_cell.length_a   1.000
_cell.length_b   1.000
_cell.length_c   1.000
_cell.angle_alpha   90.00
_cell.angle_beta   90.00
_cell.angle_gamma   90.00
#
_symmetry.space_group_name_H-M   'P 1'
#
loop_
_entity.id
_entity.type
_entity.pdbx_description
1 polymer ?
#
loop_
_entity_poly.entity_id
_entity_poly.type
_entity_poly.pdbx_seq_one_letter_code
_entity_poly.pdbx_strand_id
1 'polypeptide(L)'
;MKPQSFFRSALFIPYILWVLCALIIFPITQLNVDIPPVWDIVFMPAMFYLLGILLWFFPYTILAIILWVWSRNKPLDVLRKMGLISPILLAFLMVAEMGFLFIATNDLAGFVENVLAYSAFLGGLSLVFGYFCVGIAFGIFKILQQRGKISLQRISPEISEI
;
A
#
# COMPACT_ATOMS: atom_id res chain seq x y z
N MET A 1 -21.97 -5.61 -5.13
CA MET A 1 -20.85 -4.87 -5.78
C MET A 1 -20.10 -5.81 -6.72
N LYS A 2 -19.69 -5.35 -7.91
CA LYS A 2 -18.87 -6.17 -8.83
C LYS A 2 -17.47 -6.40 -8.21
N PRO A 3 -16.90 -7.62 -8.26
CA PRO A 3 -15.56 -7.89 -7.72
C PRO A 3 -14.47 -6.94 -8.26
N GLN A 4 -14.54 -6.59 -9.55
CA GLN A 4 -13.61 -5.65 -10.18
C GLN A 4 -13.66 -4.27 -9.51
N SER A 5 -14.86 -3.79 -9.17
CA SER A 5 -15.03 -2.51 -8.48
C SER A 5 -14.39 -2.55 -7.10
N PHE A 6 -14.50 -3.67 -6.38
CA PHE A 6 -13.84 -3.85 -5.09
C PHE A 6 -12.32 -3.73 -5.20
N PHE A 7 -11.69 -4.48 -6.12
CA PHE A 7 -10.23 -4.47 -6.25
C PHE A 7 -9.69 -3.10 -6.68
N ARG A 8 -10.48 -2.32 -7.43
CA ARG A 8 -10.15 -0.92 -7.70
C ARG A 8 -10.19 -0.09 -6.43
N SER A 9 -11.31 -0.13 -5.70
CA SER A 9 -11.47 0.60 -4.44
C SER A 9 -10.46 0.17 -3.37
N ALA A 10 -9.96 -1.06 -3.42
CA ALA A 10 -8.93 -1.56 -2.52
C ALA A 10 -7.58 -0.82 -2.67
N LEU A 11 -7.33 -0.16 -3.81
CA LEU A 11 -6.20 0.76 -3.99
C LEU A 11 -6.30 2.00 -3.07
N PHE A 12 -7.42 2.20 -2.39
CA PHE A 12 -7.54 3.28 -1.41
C PHE A 12 -7.28 2.85 0.04
N ILE A 13 -7.07 1.55 0.29
CA ILE A 13 -6.88 1.02 1.66
C ILE A 13 -5.71 1.69 2.38
N PRO A 14 -4.53 1.88 1.76
CA PRO A 14 -3.43 2.56 2.43
C PRO A 14 -3.78 3.99 2.84
N TYR A 15 -4.52 4.76 2.03
CA TYR A 15 -4.98 6.09 2.43
C TYR A 15 -5.98 6.05 3.58
N ILE A 16 -6.90 5.08 3.57
CA ILE A 16 -7.86 4.91 4.67
C ILE A 16 -7.10 4.63 5.96
N LEU A 17 -6.13 3.73 5.92
CA LEU A 17 -5.29 3.44 7.07
C LEU A 17 -4.51 4.70 7.49
N TRP A 18 -3.90 5.45 6.57
CA TRP A 18 -3.24 6.76 6.81
C TRP A 18 -4.13 7.72 7.58
N VAL A 19 -5.36 7.92 7.12
CA VAL A 19 -6.34 8.77 7.81
C VAL A 19 -6.68 8.23 9.19
N LEU A 20 -6.94 6.93 9.34
CA LEU A 20 -7.28 6.33 10.63
C LEU A 20 -6.15 6.49 11.66
N CYS A 21 -4.91 6.23 11.27
CA CYS A 21 -3.77 6.43 12.15
C CYS A 21 -3.55 7.90 12.47
N ALA A 22 -3.68 8.82 11.51
CA ALA A 22 -3.60 10.25 11.78
C ALA A 22 -4.66 10.71 12.79
N LEU A 23 -5.90 10.20 12.66
CA LEU A 23 -7.00 10.49 13.58
C LEU A 23 -6.78 9.93 14.98
N ILE A 24 -6.05 8.84 15.14
CA ILE A 24 -5.69 8.28 16.45
C ILE A 24 -4.53 9.06 17.07
N ILE A 25 -3.53 9.42 16.27
CA ILE A 25 -2.27 9.97 16.78
C ILE A 25 -2.34 11.46 17.05
N PHE A 26 -3.04 12.21 16.21
CA PHE A 26 -3.16 13.64 16.38
C PHE A 26 -3.77 14.03 17.75
N PRO A 27 -4.86 13.42 18.23
CA PRO A 27 -5.36 13.72 19.58
C PRO A 27 -4.37 13.33 20.67
N ILE A 28 -3.69 12.18 20.54
CA ILE A 28 -2.78 11.69 21.58
C ILE A 28 -1.59 12.64 21.75
N THR A 29 -1.04 13.16 20.66
CA THR A 29 0.08 14.12 20.74
C THR A 29 -0.34 15.46 21.35
N GLN A 30 -1.61 15.85 21.26
CA GLN A 30 -2.13 17.08 21.88
C GLN A 30 -2.37 16.96 23.39
N LEU A 31 -2.49 15.74 23.92
CA LEU A 31 -2.82 15.53 25.33
C LEU A 31 -1.64 15.81 26.28
N ASN A 32 -0.42 16.08 25.78
CA ASN A 32 0.80 16.31 26.58
C ASN A 32 0.95 15.32 27.75
N VAL A 33 0.51 14.08 27.54
CA VAL A 33 0.62 13.02 28.55
C VAL A 33 2.07 12.56 28.55
N ASP A 34 2.70 12.51 29.72
CA ASP A 34 3.97 11.83 29.88
C ASP A 34 3.74 10.34 29.59
N ILE A 35 4.04 9.93 28.37
CA ILE A 35 3.87 8.56 27.90
C ILE A 35 5.00 7.72 28.53
N PRO A 36 4.68 6.70 29.34
CA PRO A 36 5.71 5.83 29.89
C PRO A 36 6.45 5.07 28.78
N PRO A 37 7.76 4.76 28.91
CA PRO A 37 8.55 4.13 27.84
C PRO A 37 7.97 2.79 27.31
N VAL A 38 7.20 2.07 28.14
CA VAL A 38 6.53 0.83 27.70
C VAL A 38 5.52 1.05 26.57
N TRP A 39 5.00 2.27 26.44
CA TRP A 39 4.07 2.66 25.38
C TRP A 39 4.77 3.07 24.08
N ASP A 40 6.10 3.26 24.08
CA ASP A 40 6.84 3.59 22.85
C ASP A 40 6.65 2.52 21.77
N ILE A 41 6.52 1.25 22.16
CA ILE A 41 6.22 0.14 21.23
C ILE A 41 4.85 0.31 20.57
N VAL A 42 3.87 0.87 21.31
CA VAL A 42 2.52 1.12 20.80
C VAL A 42 2.50 2.33 19.86
N PHE A 43 3.34 3.34 20.14
CA PHE A 43 3.46 4.55 19.31
C PHE A 43 4.44 4.42 18.15
N MET A 44 5.33 3.43 18.17
CA MET A 44 6.28 3.17 17.09
C MET A 44 5.55 2.96 15.75
N PRO A 45 4.53 2.09 15.61
CA PRO A 45 3.74 1.97 14.37
C PRO A 45 3.20 3.29 13.85
N ALA A 46 2.84 4.21 14.74
CA ALA A 46 2.32 5.52 14.42
C ALA A 46 3.37 6.52 13.91
N MET A 47 4.56 6.53 14.52
CA MET A 47 5.70 7.29 14.01
C MET A 47 6.15 6.78 12.63
N PHE A 48 6.22 5.45 12.47
CA PHE A 48 6.44 4.82 11.16
C PHE A 48 5.36 5.22 10.14
N TYR A 49 4.16 5.51 10.62
CA TYR A 49 3.04 5.95 9.81
C TYR A 49 3.13 7.40 9.36
N LEU A 50 3.53 8.30 10.25
CA LEU A 50 3.77 9.71 9.93
C LEU A 50 4.91 9.86 8.92
N LEU A 51 6.03 9.19 9.17
CA LEU A 51 7.13 9.09 8.20
C LEU A 51 6.66 8.42 6.91
N GLY A 52 5.82 7.40 7.04
CA GLY A 52 5.24 6.69 5.93
C GLY A 52 4.34 7.54 5.04
N ILE A 53 3.56 8.45 5.59
CA ILE A 53 2.78 9.39 4.78
C ILE A 53 3.74 10.29 4.00
N LEU A 54 4.74 10.88 4.64
CA LEU A 54 5.65 11.79 3.94
C LEU A 54 6.45 11.08 2.83
N LEU A 55 6.91 9.86 3.10
CA LEU A 55 7.78 9.14 2.18
C LEU A 55 7.03 8.32 1.13
N TRP A 56 5.94 7.62 1.51
CA TRP A 56 5.21 6.75 0.59
C TRP A 56 4.09 7.47 -0.17
N PHE A 57 3.63 8.65 0.25
CA PHE A 57 2.46 9.30 -0.35
C PHE A 57 2.63 9.51 -1.86
N PHE A 58 3.74 10.09 -2.30
CA PHE A 58 3.97 10.36 -3.71
C PHE A 58 4.10 9.08 -4.57
N PRO A 59 5.02 8.14 -4.27
CA PRO A 59 5.20 6.93 -5.08
C PRO A 59 3.98 6.02 -5.03
N TYR A 60 3.30 5.93 -3.87
CA TYR A 60 2.06 5.19 -3.77
C TYR A 60 0.95 5.82 -4.60
N THR A 61 0.83 7.15 -4.62
CA THR A 61 -0.19 7.84 -5.40
C THR A 61 0.01 7.65 -6.89
N ILE A 62 1.25 7.72 -7.36
CA ILE A 62 1.58 7.39 -8.75
C ILE A 62 1.16 5.95 -9.07
N LEU A 63 1.56 4.98 -8.24
CA LEU A 63 1.23 3.58 -8.44
C LEU A 63 -0.30 3.34 -8.44
N ALA A 64 -1.01 3.94 -7.49
CA ALA A 64 -2.45 3.81 -7.35
C ALA A 64 -3.18 4.37 -8.57
N ILE A 65 -2.77 5.55 -9.08
CA ILE A 65 -3.35 6.14 -10.30
C ILE A 65 -3.09 5.24 -11.52
N ILE A 66 -1.85 4.76 -11.69
CA ILE A 66 -1.49 3.87 -12.80
C ILE A 66 -2.33 2.60 -12.76
N LEU A 67 -2.38 1.91 -11.62
CA LEU A 67 -3.17 0.68 -11.46
C LEU A 67 -4.67 0.94 -11.60
N TRP A 68 -5.17 2.08 -11.10
CA TRP A 68 -6.57 2.46 -11.21
C TRP A 68 -7.00 2.63 -12.66
N VAL A 69 -6.24 3.43 -13.44
CA VAL A 69 -6.53 3.65 -14.88
C VAL A 69 -6.39 2.34 -15.65
N TRP A 70 -5.30 1.60 -15.42
CA TRP A 70 -5.02 0.34 -16.12
C TRP A 70 -6.06 -0.75 -15.83
N SER A 71 -6.64 -0.77 -14.64
CA SER A 71 -7.60 -1.79 -14.21
C SER A 71 -8.96 -1.77 -14.93
N ARG A 72 -9.29 -0.70 -15.67
CA ARG A 72 -10.65 -0.42 -16.17
C ARG A 72 -11.26 -1.54 -17.03
N ASN A 73 -10.44 -2.24 -17.79
CA ASN A 73 -10.88 -3.30 -18.71
C ASN A 73 -10.24 -4.66 -18.41
N LYS A 74 -9.76 -4.87 -17.18
CA LYS A 74 -9.03 -6.09 -16.81
C LYS A 74 -9.92 -7.12 -16.12
N PRO A 75 -9.74 -8.41 -16.42
CA PRO A 75 -10.46 -9.48 -15.76
C PRO A 75 -10.01 -9.63 -14.30
N LEU A 76 -10.85 -10.27 -13.48
CA LEU A 76 -10.68 -10.33 -12.02
C LEU A 76 -9.39 -11.04 -11.59
N ASP A 77 -9.03 -12.11 -12.29
CA ASP A 77 -7.81 -12.89 -12.07
C ASP A 77 -6.56 -12.02 -12.25
N VAL A 78 -6.54 -11.19 -13.29
CA VAL A 78 -5.46 -10.24 -13.56
C VAL A 78 -5.40 -9.15 -12.48
N LEU A 79 -6.54 -8.63 -12.03
CA LEU A 79 -6.58 -7.64 -10.94
C LEU A 79 -6.05 -8.22 -9.63
N ARG A 80 -6.37 -9.48 -9.31
CA ARG A 80 -5.87 -10.17 -8.11
C ARG A 80 -4.35 -10.35 -8.16
N LYS A 81 -3.81 -10.80 -9.30
CA LYS A 81 -2.37 -10.96 -9.49
C LYS A 81 -1.64 -9.63 -9.36
N MET A 82 -2.14 -8.57 -10.00
CA MET A 82 -1.53 -7.25 -9.88
C MET A 82 -1.62 -6.67 -8.47
N GLY A 83 -2.71 -6.92 -7.74
CA GLY A 83 -2.80 -6.54 -6.33
C GLY A 83 -1.74 -7.23 -5.45
N LEU A 84 -1.31 -8.45 -5.78
CA LEU A 84 -0.23 -9.15 -5.06
C LEU A 84 1.17 -8.66 -5.46
N ILE A 85 1.31 -8.14 -6.68
CA ILE A 85 2.57 -7.61 -7.22
C ILE A 85 2.77 -6.13 -6.84
N SER A 86 1.70 -5.40 -6.51
CA SER A 86 1.77 -3.96 -6.21
C SER A 86 2.74 -3.58 -5.08
N PRO A 87 2.95 -4.36 -3.99
CA PRO A 87 3.97 -4.03 -2.99
C PRO A 87 5.38 -4.03 -3.57
N ILE A 88 5.66 -4.96 -4.50
CA ILE A 88 6.96 -5.05 -5.18
C ILE A 88 7.14 -3.84 -6.09
N LEU A 89 6.11 -3.47 -6.86
CA LEU A 89 6.16 -2.27 -7.71
C LEU A 89 6.36 -1.00 -6.88
N LEU A 90 5.72 -0.90 -5.71
CA LEU A 90 5.92 0.21 -4.79
C LEU A 90 7.37 0.25 -4.30
N ALA A 91 7.95 -0.87 -3.89
CA ALA A 91 9.34 -0.93 -3.46
C ALA A 91 10.31 -0.44 -4.55
N PHE A 92 10.08 -0.80 -5.82
CA PHE A 92 10.87 -0.28 -6.93
C PHE A 92 10.68 1.23 -7.14
N LEU A 93 9.45 1.72 -7.05
CA LEU A 93 9.16 3.16 -7.16
C LEU A 93 9.85 3.97 -6.05
N MET A 94 9.91 3.43 -4.82
CA MET A 94 10.60 4.05 -3.70
C MET A 94 12.11 4.18 -3.94
N VAL A 95 12.74 3.11 -4.43
CA VAL A 95 14.18 3.15 -4.78
C VAL A 95 14.44 4.15 -5.89
N ALA A 96 13.56 4.19 -6.90
CA ALA A 96 13.66 5.16 -7.98
C ALA A 96 13.51 6.61 -7.49
N GLU A 97 12.51 6.90 -6.65
CA GLU A 97 12.28 8.22 -6.06
C GLU A 97 13.51 8.70 -5.27
N MET A 98 14.08 7.83 -4.43
CA MET A 98 15.31 8.15 -3.70
C MET A 98 16.44 8.49 -4.67
N GLY A 99 16.65 7.68 -5.71
CA GLY A 99 17.64 7.97 -6.75
C GLY A 99 17.44 9.35 -7.40
N PHE A 100 16.20 9.74 -7.70
CA PHE A 100 15.89 11.07 -8.23
C PHE A 100 16.20 12.19 -7.23
N LEU A 101 15.88 12.01 -5.95
CA LEU A 101 16.18 13.00 -4.91
C LEU A 101 17.70 13.24 -4.76
N PHE A 102 18.50 12.17 -4.75
CA PHE A 102 19.96 12.29 -4.64
C PHE A 102 20.63 12.93 -5.86
N ILE A 103 20.10 12.64 -7.07
CA ILE A 103 20.54 13.33 -8.29
C ILE A 103 20.23 14.83 -8.18
N ALA A 104 19.05 15.18 -7.68
CA ALA A 104 18.65 16.59 -7.50
C ALA A 104 19.51 17.34 -6.47
N THR A 105 20.04 16.66 -5.46
CA THR A 105 20.92 17.26 -4.44
C THR A 105 22.41 17.25 -4.79
N ASN A 106 22.80 16.75 -5.97
CA ASN A 106 24.19 16.56 -6.39
C ASN A 106 25.02 15.63 -5.47
N ASP A 107 24.37 14.78 -4.68
CA ASP A 107 25.03 13.84 -3.75
C ASP A 107 24.99 12.40 -4.30
N LEU A 108 25.53 12.24 -5.52
CA LEU A 108 25.55 10.93 -6.17
C LEU A 108 26.50 9.95 -5.46
N ALA A 109 27.59 10.47 -4.87
CA ALA A 109 28.56 9.65 -4.15
C ALA A 109 27.94 9.06 -2.87
N GLY A 110 27.25 9.88 -2.06
CA GLY A 110 26.54 9.41 -0.87
C GLY A 110 25.41 8.44 -1.21
N PHE A 111 24.73 8.63 -2.34
CA PHE A 111 23.76 7.65 -2.83
C PHE A 111 24.39 6.30 -3.15
N VAL A 112 25.46 6.26 -3.96
CA VAL A 112 26.07 4.98 -4.37
C VAL A 112 26.61 4.21 -3.18
N GLU A 113 27.18 4.91 -2.18
CA GLU A 113 27.68 4.28 -0.95
C GLU A 113 26.55 3.66 -0.12
N ASN A 114 25.39 4.32 -0.05
CA ASN A 114 24.30 3.93 0.85
C ASN A 114 23.09 3.30 0.13
N VAL A 115 23.13 3.16 -1.20
CA VAL A 115 21.98 2.71 -2.00
C VAL A 115 21.46 1.37 -1.52
N LEU A 116 22.36 0.45 -1.16
CA LEU A 116 22.00 -0.88 -0.71
C LEU A 116 21.32 -0.83 0.66
N ALA A 117 21.83 -0.03 1.60
CA ALA A 117 21.24 0.16 2.91
C ALA A 117 19.86 0.84 2.83
N TYR A 118 19.74 1.94 2.08
CA TYR A 118 18.48 2.65 1.89
C TYR A 118 17.45 1.81 1.13
N SER A 119 17.87 1.10 0.09
CA SER A 119 16.98 0.22 -0.68
C SER A 119 16.50 -0.95 0.16
N ALA A 120 17.37 -1.56 0.96
CA ALA A 120 16.99 -2.66 1.85
C ALA A 120 16.02 -2.18 2.93
N PHE A 121 16.29 -1.03 3.56
CA PHE A 121 15.44 -0.49 4.61
C PHE A 121 14.09 0.00 4.07
N LEU A 122 14.09 0.93 3.12
CA LEU A 122 12.87 1.52 2.58
C LEU A 122 12.09 0.52 1.72
N GLY A 123 12.77 -0.23 0.86
CA GLY A 123 12.16 -1.28 0.06
C GLY A 123 11.58 -2.39 0.94
N GLY A 124 12.34 -2.83 1.95
CA GLY A 124 11.88 -3.83 2.92
C GLY A 124 10.64 -3.39 3.68
N LEU A 125 10.63 -2.17 4.22
CA LEU A 125 9.45 -1.60 4.88
C LEU A 125 8.25 -1.47 3.93
N SER A 126 8.49 -1.05 2.68
CA SER A 126 7.45 -0.94 1.65
C SER A 126 6.81 -2.28 1.33
N LEU A 127 7.61 -3.35 1.28
CA LEU A 127 7.11 -4.71 1.08
C LEU A 127 6.25 -5.17 2.26
N VAL A 128 6.77 -5.04 3.48
CA VAL A 128 6.04 -5.46 4.70
C VAL A 128 4.70 -4.72 4.79
N PHE A 129 4.71 -3.40 4.64
CA PHE A 129 3.52 -2.58 4.72
C PHE A 129 2.56 -2.81 3.54
N GLY A 130 3.09 -2.91 2.32
CA GLY A 130 2.29 -3.18 1.13
C GLY A 130 1.57 -4.52 1.23
N TYR A 131 2.27 -5.59 1.64
CA TYR A 131 1.64 -6.90 1.83
C TYR A 131 0.63 -6.91 2.98
N PHE A 132 0.87 -6.15 4.04
CA PHE A 132 -0.11 -5.96 5.11
C PHE A 132 -1.42 -5.34 4.56
N CYS A 133 -1.33 -4.28 3.76
CA CYS A 133 -2.49 -3.64 3.13
C CYS A 133 -3.22 -4.60 2.16
N VAL A 134 -2.47 -5.39 1.39
CA VAL A 134 -3.03 -6.41 0.51
C VAL A 134 -3.77 -7.49 1.30
N GLY A 135 -3.21 -7.93 2.44
CA GLY A 135 -3.86 -8.85 3.36
C GLY A 135 -5.20 -8.32 3.89
N ILE A 136 -5.23 -7.05 4.31
CA ILE A 136 -6.47 -6.37 4.72
C ILE A 136 -7.50 -6.37 3.57
N ALA A 137 -7.08 -6.00 2.36
CA ALA A 137 -7.95 -5.99 1.18
C ALA A 137 -8.58 -7.37 0.93
N PHE A 138 -7.78 -8.42 0.94
CA PHE A 138 -8.27 -9.79 0.76
C PHE A 138 -9.17 -10.26 1.90
N GLY A 139 -8.86 -9.88 3.14
CA GLY A 139 -9.70 -10.16 4.30
C GLY A 139 -11.09 -9.53 4.15
N ILE A 140 -11.15 -8.24 3.83
CA ILE A 140 -12.41 -7.52 3.59
C ILE A 140 -13.18 -8.16 2.43
N PHE A 141 -12.49 -8.49 1.33
CA PHE A 141 -13.11 -9.17 0.18
C PHE A 141 -13.80 -10.47 0.59
N LYS A 142 -13.10 -11.33 1.35
CA LYS A 142 -13.61 -12.62 1.80
C LYS A 142 -14.84 -12.45 2.71
N ILE A 143 -14.81 -11.48 3.63
CA ILE A 143 -15.94 -11.18 4.51
C ILE A 143 -17.16 -10.70 3.70
N LEU A 144 -16.95 -9.81 2.73
CA LEU A 144 -18.03 -9.31 1.87
C LEU A 144 -18.63 -10.41 0.98
N GLN A 145 -17.79 -11.33 0.52
CA GLN A 145 -18.20 -12.49 -0.26
C GLN A 145 -19.05 -13.45 0.58
N GLN A 146 -18.61 -13.80 1.81
CA GLN A 146 -19.36 -14.66 2.73
C GLN A 146 -20.74 -14.08 3.08
N ARG A 147 -20.85 -12.75 3.14
CA ARG A 147 -22.12 -12.04 3.37
C ARG A 147 -22.99 -11.87 2.12
N GLY A 148 -22.62 -12.46 0.98
CA GLY A 148 -23.37 -12.35 -0.28
C GLY A 148 -23.36 -10.96 -0.92
N LYS A 149 -22.57 -10.00 -0.41
CA LYS A 149 -22.49 -8.62 -0.94
C LYS A 149 -21.69 -8.53 -2.25
N ILE A 150 -20.85 -9.54 -2.51
CA ILE A 150 -20.09 -9.70 -3.74
C ILE A 150 -20.41 -11.09 -4.29
N SER A 151 -21.14 -11.13 -5.42
CA SER A 151 -21.35 -12.37 -6.14
C SER A 151 -20.16 -12.61 -7.07
N LEU A 152 -19.55 -13.79 -6.94
CA LEU A 152 -18.76 -14.35 -8.04
C LEU A 152 -19.80 -14.79 -9.07
N GLN A 153 -20.11 -13.93 -10.04
CA GLN A 153 -20.69 -14.46 -11.28
C GLN A 153 -19.72 -15.54 -11.75
N ARG A 154 -20.14 -16.81 -11.66
CA ARG A 154 -19.42 -17.92 -12.28
C ARG A 154 -19.25 -17.47 -13.73
N ILE A 155 -18.00 -17.37 -14.17
CA ILE A 155 -17.72 -17.40 -15.60
C ILE A 155 -18.31 -18.74 -16.02
N SER A 156 -19.48 -18.72 -16.64
CA SER A 156 -20.08 -19.90 -17.22
C SER A 156 -19.04 -20.43 -18.21
N PRO A 157 -18.56 -21.67 -18.09
CA PRO A 157 -17.81 -22.30 -19.17
C PRO A 157 -18.79 -22.61 -20.31
N GLU A 158 -19.35 -21.57 -20.95
CA GLU A 158 -19.99 -21.68 -22.26
C GLU A 158 -18.90 -21.66 -23.33
N ILE A 159 -18.01 -22.66 -23.28
CA ILE A 159 -17.31 -23.19 -24.45
C ILE A 159 -17.22 -24.70 -24.24
N SER A 160 -18.38 -25.35 -24.19
CA SER A 160 -18.53 -26.72 -24.66
C SER A 160 -19.30 -26.62 -25.98
N GLU A 161 -18.72 -27.16 -27.04
CA GLU A 161 -19.32 -27.38 -28.36
C GLU A 161 -19.29 -26.19 -29.34
N ILE A 162 -18.14 -26.00 -30.02
CA ILE A 162 -18.06 -26.01 -31.50
C ILE A 162 -16.78 -26.76 -31.88
#